data_AF-A0AAU3D058-F1
#
_entry.id   AF-A0AAU3D058-F1
#
_cell.length_a   1.000
_cell.length_b   1.000
_cell.length_c   1.000
_cell.angle_alpha   90.00
_cell.angle_beta   90.00
_cell.angle_gamma   90.00
#
_symmetry.space_group_name_H-M   'P 1'
#
loop_
_entity.id
_entity.type
_entity.pdbx_description
1 polymer ?
#
loop_
_entity_poly.entity_id
_entity_poly.type
_entity_poly.pdbx_seq_one_letter_code
_entity_poly.pdbx_strand_id
1 'polypeptide(L)'
;MARRLSFGGTWKKLAVAAASAGLVIGLSGQAQAATYWQSTWDGCASVDGDYSYWKVSNDGGGVYNTSWNFTIWDNCADGKGAGLYTTFSKWDNNTWTPHGYTKLGSDSDGANGTPGYASGNGYSLKDVRLYVCFVGDPGSCRALF
;
A
#
# COMPACT_ATOMS: atom_id res chain seq x y z
N MET A 1 -27.36 36.52 22.39
CA MET A 1 -26.74 35.35 23.05
C MET A 1 -26.92 34.13 22.17
N ALA A 2 -25.93 33.81 21.32
CA ALA A 2 -25.98 32.66 20.42
C ALA A 2 -25.21 31.49 21.05
N ARG A 3 -25.89 30.35 21.18
CA ARG A 3 -25.37 29.09 21.73
C ARG A 3 -24.20 28.59 20.87
N ARG A 4 -23.06 28.32 21.52
CA ARG A 4 -21.94 27.59 20.90
C ARG A 4 -22.35 26.13 20.73
N LEU A 5 -22.56 25.71 19.48
CA LEU A 5 -22.64 24.29 19.12
C LEU A 5 -21.22 23.74 19.16
N SER A 6 -20.91 23.00 20.24
CA SER A 6 -19.74 22.15 20.32
C SER A 6 -19.99 20.90 19.48
N PHE A 7 -19.35 20.80 18.32
CA PHE A 7 -19.28 19.56 17.57
C PHE A 7 -18.09 18.74 18.08
N GLY A 8 -18.34 17.97 19.14
CA GLY A 8 -17.55 16.77 19.43
C GLY A 8 -18.01 15.66 18.49
N GLY A 9 -17.13 15.14 17.65
CA GLY A 9 -17.47 14.04 16.75
C GLY A 9 -16.36 13.71 15.76
N THR A 10 -15.64 12.62 16.03
CA THR A 10 -15.36 11.57 15.04
C THR A 10 -14.84 12.01 13.65
N TRP A 11 -13.63 12.59 13.58
CA TRP A 11 -12.91 12.83 12.32
C TRP A 11 -11.59 12.05 12.21
N LYS A 12 -11.62 10.73 12.48
CA LYS A 12 -10.48 9.82 12.23
C LYS A 12 -10.66 8.88 11.04
N LYS A 13 -11.58 9.19 10.12
CA LYS A 13 -11.84 8.33 8.96
C LYS A 13 -12.22 9.15 7.73
N LEU A 14 -11.30 9.94 7.19
CA LEU A 14 -11.34 10.36 5.78
C LEU A 14 -10.09 11.18 5.47
N ALA A 15 -9.00 10.54 5.05
CA ALA A 15 -7.87 11.26 4.46
C ALA A 15 -6.96 10.32 3.67
N VAL A 16 -7.49 9.55 2.71
CA VAL A 16 -6.67 9.09 1.57
C VAL A 16 -7.57 9.02 0.34
N ALA A 17 -7.94 10.19 -0.16
CA ALA A 17 -8.42 10.36 -1.52
C ALA A 17 -7.41 11.29 -2.21
N ALA A 18 -6.28 10.74 -2.64
CA ALA A 18 -5.33 11.47 -3.46
C ALA A 18 -4.83 10.54 -4.57
N ALA A 19 -5.30 10.85 -5.79
CA ALA A 19 -4.67 10.58 -7.08
C ALA A 19 -3.86 9.27 -7.20
N SER A 20 -4.52 8.12 -7.18
CA SER A 20 -3.92 6.87 -7.66
C SER A 20 -4.12 6.72 -9.16
N ALA A 21 -3.32 7.43 -9.95
CA ALA A 21 -2.93 6.94 -11.27
C ALA A 21 -1.93 5.78 -11.09
N GLY A 22 -2.34 4.76 -10.33
CA GLY A 22 -1.60 3.52 -10.22
C GLY A 22 -1.86 2.73 -11.50
N LEU A 23 -0.78 2.30 -12.14
CA LEU A 23 -0.85 1.16 -13.04
C LEU A 23 -1.58 0.04 -12.28
N VAL A 24 -2.43 -0.72 -12.98
CA VAL A 24 -3.10 -1.88 -12.40
C VAL A 24 -2.27 -3.07 -12.84
N ILE A 25 -1.60 -3.77 -11.92
CA ILE A 25 -1.34 -5.17 -12.19
C ILE A 25 -2.66 -5.92 -12.09
N GLY A 26 -3.23 -6.18 -13.27
CA GLY A 26 -4.22 -7.24 -13.42
C GLY A 26 -3.47 -8.55 -13.23
N LEU A 27 -3.47 -9.07 -12.00
CA LEU A 27 -2.92 -10.39 -11.69
C LEU A 27 -3.54 -11.37 -12.69
N SER A 28 -2.73 -11.81 -13.64
CA SER A 28 -3.13 -12.68 -14.75
C SER A 28 -2.01 -13.71 -14.96
N GLY A 29 -2.38 -14.96 -15.19
CA GLY A 29 -1.42 -16.08 -15.28
C GLY A 29 -1.45 -17.04 -14.08
N GLN A 30 -0.47 -17.95 -13.98
CA GLN A 30 -0.47 -19.02 -12.97
C GLN A 30 0.41 -18.72 -11.74
N ALA A 31 1.61 -18.18 -11.93
CA ALA A 31 2.42 -17.64 -10.84
C ALA A 31 3.48 -16.70 -11.41
N GLN A 32 3.79 -15.62 -10.71
CA GLN A 32 4.92 -14.75 -11.02
C GLN A 32 5.57 -14.27 -9.73
N ALA A 33 6.90 -14.12 -9.76
CA ALA A 33 7.67 -13.48 -8.72
C ALA A 33 8.57 -12.45 -9.40
N ALA A 34 8.62 -11.25 -8.85
CA ALA A 34 9.47 -10.19 -9.35
C ALA A 34 10.01 -9.35 -8.20
N THR A 35 11.23 -8.88 -8.38
CA THR A 35 11.86 -7.89 -7.52
C THR A 35 11.48 -6.51 -8.02
N TYR A 36 11.06 -5.65 -7.11
CA TYR A 36 10.62 -4.30 -7.39
C TYR A 36 11.44 -3.30 -6.59
N TRP A 37 11.91 -2.28 -7.29
CA TRP A 37 12.55 -1.13 -6.70
C TRP A 37 11.83 0.14 -7.17
N GLN A 38 11.50 1.03 -6.24
CA GLN A 38 10.94 2.35 -6.54
C GLN A 38 11.36 3.39 -5.52
N SER A 39 11.34 4.65 -5.92
CA SER A 39 11.51 5.80 -5.03
C SER A 39 10.47 6.89 -5.27
N THR A 40 10.25 7.73 -4.27
CA THR A 40 9.54 9.01 -4.42
C THR A 40 10.31 9.94 -5.35
N TRP A 41 9.62 10.95 -5.89
CA TRP A 41 10.19 11.89 -6.88
C TRP A 41 11.35 12.71 -6.32
N ASP A 42 11.30 13.01 -5.04
CA ASP A 42 12.33 13.69 -4.26
C ASP A 42 13.49 12.75 -3.87
N GLY A 43 13.37 11.43 -4.12
CA GLY A 43 14.35 10.41 -3.74
C GLY A 43 14.41 10.12 -2.24
N CYS A 44 13.57 10.78 -1.45
CA CYS A 44 13.62 10.72 0.00
C CYS A 44 13.00 9.44 0.57
N ALA A 45 12.11 8.76 -0.15
CA ALA A 45 11.60 7.45 0.25
C ALA A 45 11.83 6.45 -0.87
N SER A 46 12.33 5.27 -0.53
CA SER A 46 12.50 4.18 -1.49
C SER A 46 12.08 2.85 -0.91
N VAL A 47 11.67 1.94 -1.78
CA VAL A 47 11.30 0.58 -1.41
C VAL A 47 11.96 -0.39 -2.36
N ASP A 48 12.49 -1.47 -1.80
CA ASP A 48 13.16 -2.55 -2.52
C ASP A 48 12.69 -3.89 -1.97
N GLY A 49 12.42 -4.86 -2.84
CA GLY A 49 12.14 -6.22 -2.40
C GLY A 49 11.31 -7.02 -3.38
N ASP A 50 10.80 -8.15 -2.92
CA ASP A 50 10.15 -9.13 -3.77
C ASP A 50 8.65 -9.16 -3.56
N TYR A 51 7.93 -9.31 -4.66
CA TYR A 51 6.52 -9.62 -4.67
C TYR A 51 6.25 -10.82 -5.56
N SER A 52 5.53 -11.79 -4.99
CA SER A 52 5.12 -13.00 -5.68
C SER A 52 3.62 -13.20 -5.58
N TYR A 53 3.06 -13.81 -6.61
CA TYR A 53 1.66 -14.20 -6.63
C TYR A 53 1.47 -15.53 -7.35
N TRP A 54 0.43 -16.27 -6.98
CA TRP A 54 0.03 -17.50 -7.65
C TRP A 54 -1.48 -17.66 -7.62
N LYS A 55 -2.02 -18.20 -8.70
CA LYS A 55 -3.44 -18.44 -8.87
C LYS A 55 -3.87 -19.65 -8.04
N VAL A 56 -4.93 -19.50 -7.26
CA VAL A 56 -5.47 -20.57 -6.40
C VAL A 56 -6.85 -21.06 -6.84
N SER A 57 -7.65 -20.23 -7.51
CA SER A 57 -8.88 -20.70 -8.14
C SER A 57 -9.29 -19.84 -9.36
N ASN A 58 -10.21 -20.38 -10.16
CA ASN A 58 -10.85 -19.65 -11.25
C ASN A 58 -12.14 -18.92 -10.82
N ASP A 59 -12.57 -19.07 -9.56
CA ASP A 59 -13.80 -18.46 -9.08
C ASP A 59 -13.73 -16.93 -9.18
N GLY A 60 -14.85 -16.30 -9.55
CA GLY A 60 -14.93 -14.83 -9.58
C GLY A 60 -14.00 -14.13 -10.57
N GLY A 61 -13.38 -14.81 -11.54
CA GLY A 61 -12.48 -14.18 -12.53
C GLY A 61 -10.99 -14.29 -12.20
N GLY A 62 -10.61 -15.20 -11.29
CA GLY A 62 -9.23 -15.49 -10.94
C GLY A 62 -8.90 -15.02 -9.53
N VAL A 63 -8.70 -15.99 -8.63
CA VAL A 63 -8.34 -15.76 -7.23
C VAL A 63 -6.85 -16.02 -7.07
N TYR A 64 -6.12 -15.06 -6.48
CA TYR A 64 -4.68 -15.15 -6.30
C TYR A 64 -4.29 -15.06 -4.84
N ASN A 65 -3.27 -15.82 -4.46
CA ASN A 65 -2.53 -15.59 -3.23
C ASN A 65 -1.25 -14.84 -3.57
N THR A 66 -0.76 -14.07 -2.61
CA THR A 66 0.36 -13.15 -2.78
C THR A 66 1.29 -13.25 -1.58
N SER A 67 2.57 -13.03 -1.80
CA SER A 67 3.59 -12.94 -0.76
C SER A 67 4.53 -11.80 -1.10
N TRP A 68 4.85 -10.99 -0.10
CA TRP A 68 5.73 -9.85 -0.27
C TRP A 68 6.79 -9.80 0.82
N ASN A 69 7.94 -9.26 0.46
CA ASN A 69 9.01 -8.94 1.39
C ASN A 69 9.72 -7.70 0.88
N PHE A 70 9.49 -6.57 1.56
CA PHE A 70 10.01 -5.28 1.17
C PHE A 70 10.79 -4.63 2.31
N THR A 71 11.88 -3.97 1.92
CA THR A 71 12.65 -3.04 2.73
C THR A 71 12.26 -1.62 2.32
N ILE A 72 11.90 -0.80 3.28
CA ILE A 72 11.42 0.57 3.09
C ILE A 72 12.47 1.49 3.70
N TRP A 73 13.01 2.37 2.88
CA TRP A 73 14.02 3.33 3.26
C TRP A 73 13.44 4.73 3.29
N ASP A 74 13.71 5.44 4.37
CA ASP A 74 13.61 6.89 4.43
C ASP A 74 15.03 7.48 4.37
N ASN A 75 15.34 8.07 3.22
CA ASN A 75 16.64 8.65 2.88
C ASN A 75 16.75 10.12 3.32
N CYS A 76 15.66 10.77 3.73
CA CYS A 76 15.69 12.18 4.11
C CYS A 76 15.25 12.40 5.55
N ALA A 77 16.03 13.20 6.29
CA ALA A 77 15.73 13.59 7.66
C ALA A 77 14.69 14.71 7.76
N ASP A 78 13.51 14.46 7.19
CA ASP A 78 12.36 15.37 7.24
C ASP A 78 11.34 15.01 8.33
N GLY A 79 11.55 13.88 9.03
CA GLY A 79 10.73 13.43 10.16
C GLY A 79 9.36 12.86 9.77
N LYS A 80 9.10 12.60 8.47
CA LYS A 80 7.79 12.10 8.00
C LYS A 80 7.71 10.58 7.90
N GLY A 81 8.82 9.88 7.68
CA GLY A 81 8.85 8.42 7.58
C GLY A 81 8.28 7.90 6.26
N ALA A 82 8.95 6.94 5.66
CA ALA A 82 8.48 6.26 4.45
C ALA A 82 7.54 5.08 4.80
N GLY A 83 6.51 4.84 3.99
CA GLY A 83 5.51 3.79 4.20
C GLY A 83 5.14 3.06 2.91
N LEU A 84 4.91 1.75 3.02
CA LEU A 84 4.38 0.90 1.96
C LEU A 84 2.90 0.66 2.16
N TYR A 85 2.12 0.85 1.11
CA TYR A 85 0.68 0.72 1.08
C TYR A 85 0.23 -0.16 -0.08
N THR A 86 -0.96 -0.73 0.04
CA THR A 86 -1.57 -1.52 -1.01
C THR A 86 -3.05 -1.20 -1.20
N THR A 87 -3.55 -1.39 -2.42
CA THR A 87 -4.99 -1.49 -2.71
C THR A 87 -5.23 -2.83 -3.39
N PHE A 88 -6.34 -3.50 -3.08
CA PHE A 88 -6.68 -4.81 -3.65
C PHE A 88 -8.18 -5.05 -3.59
N SER A 89 -8.70 -5.97 -4.39
CA SER A 89 -10.02 -6.56 -4.15
C SER A 89 -9.86 -7.92 -3.49
N LYS A 90 -10.67 -8.22 -2.48
CA LYS A 90 -10.67 -9.50 -1.76
C LYS A 90 -11.92 -10.29 -2.12
N TRP A 91 -11.75 -11.59 -2.36
CA TRP A 91 -12.86 -12.52 -2.54
C TRP A 91 -13.30 -13.05 -1.18
N ASP A 92 -14.48 -12.63 -0.76
CA ASP A 92 -15.13 -13.08 0.46
C ASP A 92 -16.63 -13.22 0.21
N ASN A 93 -17.28 -14.22 0.82
CA ASN A 93 -18.73 -14.44 0.69
C ASN A 93 -19.25 -14.48 -0.77
N ASN A 94 -18.49 -15.10 -1.67
CA ASN A 94 -18.77 -15.16 -3.11
C ASN A 94 -18.92 -13.80 -3.81
N THR A 95 -18.29 -12.75 -3.27
CA THR A 95 -18.25 -11.42 -3.88
C THR A 95 -16.85 -10.82 -3.80
N TRP A 96 -16.58 -9.84 -4.66
CA TRP A 96 -15.36 -9.05 -4.60
C TRP A 96 -15.58 -7.77 -3.81
N THR A 97 -14.87 -7.64 -2.70
CA THR A 97 -14.88 -6.44 -1.86
C THR A 97 -13.60 -5.63 -2.11
N PRO A 98 -13.70 -4.39 -2.60
CA PRO A 98 -12.53 -3.54 -2.76
C PRO A 98 -12.02 -3.04 -1.41
N HIS A 99 -10.71 -3.16 -1.20
CA HIS A 99 -9.97 -2.59 -0.08
C HIS A 99 -9.11 -1.42 -0.57
N GLY A 100 -9.32 -0.27 0.07
CA GLY A 100 -8.52 0.94 -0.17
C GLY A 100 -7.10 0.85 0.40
N TYR A 101 -6.41 1.99 0.43
CA TYR A 101 -5.03 2.14 0.90
C TYR A 101 -4.81 1.50 2.27
N THR A 102 -4.29 0.29 2.27
CA THR A 102 -3.97 -0.51 3.45
C THR A 102 -2.47 -0.45 3.68
N LYS A 103 -2.05 -0.01 4.86
CA LYS A 103 -0.62 0.07 5.22
C LYS A 103 -0.06 -1.34 5.44
N LEU A 104 1.04 -1.66 4.75
CA LEU A 104 1.78 -2.92 4.90
C LEU A 104 2.95 -2.79 5.87
N GLY A 105 3.57 -1.60 5.93
CA GLY A 105 4.65 -1.29 6.86
C GLY A 105 5.13 0.15 6.68
N SER A 106 6.02 0.60 7.56
CA SER A 106 6.73 1.87 7.42
C SER A 106 8.07 1.81 8.13
N ASP A 107 8.93 2.77 7.80
CA ASP A 107 10.00 3.19 8.68
C ASP A 107 9.43 3.72 10.02
N SER A 108 10.25 3.63 11.06
CA SER A 108 9.90 3.84 12.46
C SER A 108 9.74 5.32 12.81
N ASP A 109 10.60 6.20 12.26
CA ASP A 109 10.82 7.51 12.90
C ASP A 109 11.11 8.69 11.97
N GLY A 110 11.11 8.52 10.64
CA GLY A 110 11.37 9.66 9.76
C GLY A 110 12.85 10.02 9.80
N ALA A 111 13.62 9.29 9.01
CA ALA A 111 15.08 9.16 9.01
C ALA A 111 15.73 8.72 10.32
N ASN A 112 16.34 7.54 10.29
CA ASN A 112 17.60 7.32 11.00
C ASN A 112 18.36 6.09 10.52
N GLY A 113 18.73 6.01 9.24
CA GLY A 113 19.57 4.93 8.68
C GLY A 113 19.06 3.50 8.93
N THR A 114 17.84 3.37 9.43
CA THR A 114 17.22 2.13 9.88
C THR A 114 16.05 1.93 8.94
N PRO A 115 16.09 0.91 8.07
CA PRO A 115 14.96 0.66 7.20
C PRO A 115 13.77 0.10 7.97
N GLY A 116 12.58 0.44 7.50
CA GLY A 116 11.36 -0.30 7.81
C GLY A 116 11.30 -1.59 7.02
N TYR A 117 10.59 -2.59 7.54
CA TYR A 117 10.37 -3.85 6.83
C TYR A 117 8.88 -4.17 6.75
N ALA A 118 8.45 -4.65 5.59
CA ALA A 118 7.09 -5.10 5.34
C ALA A 118 7.14 -6.47 4.66
N SER A 119 6.84 -7.51 5.43
CA SER A 119 6.71 -8.87 4.92
C SER A 119 5.38 -9.49 5.32
N GLY A 120 4.84 -10.34 4.46
CA GLY A 120 3.56 -10.98 4.73
C GLY A 120 2.95 -11.65 3.52
N ASN A 121 1.70 -12.09 3.72
CA ASN A 121 0.94 -12.83 2.75
C ASN A 121 -0.48 -12.27 2.62
N GLY A 122 -0.99 -12.30 1.40
CA GLY A 122 -2.36 -11.92 1.07
C GLY A 122 -3.08 -13.09 0.43
N TYR A 123 -4.34 -13.31 0.83
CA TYR A 123 -5.14 -14.44 0.38
C TYR A 123 -6.39 -14.00 -0.32
N SER A 124 -6.72 -14.71 -1.39
CA SER A 124 -7.92 -14.50 -2.18
C SER A 124 -8.06 -13.09 -2.74
N LEU A 125 -7.00 -12.61 -3.38
CA LEU A 125 -6.86 -11.23 -3.87
C LEU A 125 -6.91 -11.15 -5.39
N LYS A 126 -7.23 -9.96 -5.90
CA LYS A 126 -7.00 -9.51 -7.27
C LYS A 126 -6.77 -8.00 -7.33
N ASP A 127 -6.39 -7.50 -8.50
CA ASP A 127 -6.21 -6.06 -8.77
C ASP A 127 -5.29 -5.38 -7.75
N VAL A 128 -4.23 -6.09 -7.31
CA VAL A 128 -3.32 -5.60 -6.29
C VAL A 128 -2.43 -4.51 -6.88
N ARG A 129 -2.35 -3.39 -6.18
CA ARG A 129 -1.40 -2.31 -6.46
C ARG A 129 -0.60 -2.01 -5.21
N LEU A 130 0.67 -1.70 -5.37
CA LEU A 130 1.56 -1.31 -4.28
C LEU A 130 1.98 0.15 -4.45
N TYR A 131 2.13 0.85 -3.33
CA TYR A 131 2.51 2.26 -3.31
C TYR A 131 3.51 2.55 -2.19
N VAL A 132 4.51 3.37 -2.47
CA VAL A 132 5.39 3.98 -1.47
C VAL A 132 5.01 5.44 -1.28
N CYS A 133 4.86 5.90 -0.04
CA CYS A 133 4.51 7.28 0.30
C CYS A 133 5.19 7.71 1.61
N PHE A 134 5.34 9.00 1.84
CA PHE A 134 5.57 9.52 3.19
C PHE A 134 4.33 9.36 4.06
N VAL A 135 4.53 8.97 5.32
CA VAL A 135 3.43 8.82 6.27
C VAL A 135 2.81 10.20 6.53
N GLY A 136 1.51 10.31 6.30
CA GLY A 136 0.77 11.56 6.49
C GLY A 136 0.83 12.53 5.30
N ASP A 137 1.58 12.22 4.24
CA ASP A 137 1.59 13.02 2.99
C ASP A 137 1.15 12.18 1.79
N PRO A 138 -0.15 12.17 1.47
CA PRO A 138 -0.67 11.37 0.37
C PRO A 138 -0.27 11.90 -1.02
N GLY A 139 0.23 13.13 -1.14
CA GLY A 139 0.72 13.70 -2.40
C GLY A 139 2.07 13.10 -2.85
N SER A 140 2.80 12.49 -1.91
CA SER A 140 4.09 11.86 -2.15
C SER A 140 4.01 10.46 -2.77
N CYS A 141 2.82 9.85 -2.80
CA CYS A 141 2.65 8.45 -3.19
C CYS A 141 3.15 8.13 -4.60
N ARG A 142 3.88 7.02 -4.75
CA ARG A 142 4.30 6.46 -6.04
C ARG A 142 3.93 5.00 -6.11
N ALA A 143 3.31 4.58 -7.20
CA ALA A 143 2.97 3.20 -7.44
C ALA A 143 4.23 2.40 -7.79
N LEU A 144 4.38 1.21 -7.21
CA LEU A 144 5.37 0.24 -7.65
C LEU A 144 4.93 -0.43 -8.93
N PHE A 145 3.62 -0.67 -9.03
CA PHE A 145 2.95 -1.28 -10.17
C PHE A 145 1.43 -1.26 -10.02
#